data_AF-A0AAV1EPJ5-F1
#
_entry.id   AF-A0AAV1EPJ5-F1
#
_cell.length_a   1.000
_cell.length_b   1.000
_cell.length_c   1.000
_cell.angle_alpha   90.00
_cell.angle_beta   90.00
_cell.angle_gamma   90.00
#
_symmetry.space_group_name_H-M   'P 1'
#
loop_
_entity.id
_entity.type
_entity.pdbx_description
1 polymer ?
#
loop_
_entity_poly.entity_id
_entity_poly.type
_entity_poly.pdbx_seq_one_letter_code
_entity_poly.pdbx_strand_id
1 'polypeptide(L)'
;MRCRGILEIFAVLAGLLILLWGLAITFDIKNNPLQIVGFHYGEQVTDLSGDKSKRCSLPEPCPPESFPFHIWSGAANVVGPKICFDGKVIMSHVLNNVGSGINIVVIDGESGAVEKFGFLNMEHGDQNHIVQYLKAIKPGSIVLVGSFIDLAPRLTDEVKEIFEGMGSGMIKTIKSKDGWVFAGKAGAGEKSLFEKVSVNDKETNIYDEWPRAVEIGGCFPKTLPTEDDPKTSGEKEKI
;
A
#
# COMPACT_ATOMS: atom_id res chain seq x y z
N MET A 1 -7.54 64.27 -17.62
CA MET A 1 -6.54 63.24 -17.99
C MET A 1 -5.96 62.62 -16.72
N ARG A 2 -6.63 61.62 -16.12
CA ARG A 2 -6.13 60.91 -14.91
C ARG A 2 -6.63 59.47 -14.77
N CYS A 3 -7.45 58.95 -15.69
CA CYS A 3 -7.92 57.56 -15.65
C CYS A 3 -7.07 56.58 -16.46
N ARG A 4 -6.22 57.05 -17.39
CA ARG A 4 -5.42 56.16 -18.24
C ARG A 4 -4.24 55.52 -17.50
N GLY A 5 -3.54 56.30 -16.66
CA GLY A 5 -2.43 55.79 -15.85
C GLY A 5 -2.87 54.82 -14.75
N ILE A 6 -4.08 54.98 -14.20
CA ILE A 6 -4.62 54.07 -13.18
C ILE A 6 -4.93 52.70 -13.80
N LEU A 7 -5.51 52.68 -15.00
CA LEU A 7 -5.85 51.43 -15.70
C LEU A 7 -4.60 50.62 -16.09
N GLU A 8 -3.54 51.30 -16.51
CA GLU A 8 -2.26 50.64 -16.84
C GLU A 8 -1.57 50.06 -15.58
N ILE A 9 -1.64 50.74 -14.43
CA ILE A 9 -1.11 50.21 -13.16
C ILE A 9 -1.88 48.96 -12.74
N PHE A 10 -3.22 48.95 -12.85
CA PHE A 10 -4.01 47.76 -12.53
C PHE A 10 -3.69 46.58 -13.45
N ALA A 11 -3.48 46.82 -14.75
CA ALA A 11 -3.11 45.77 -15.70
C ALA A 11 -1.73 45.16 -15.38
N VAL A 12 -0.75 45.99 -14.99
CA VAL A 12 0.59 45.52 -14.60
C VAL A 12 0.54 44.73 -13.29
N LEU A 13 -0.21 45.20 -12.29
CA LEU A 13 -0.36 44.48 -11.02
C LEU A 13 -1.09 43.15 -11.19
N ALA A 14 -2.13 43.11 -12.02
CA ALA A 14 -2.83 41.87 -12.34
C ALA A 14 -1.92 40.88 -13.09
N GLY A 15 -1.13 41.34 -14.06
CA GLY A 15 -0.17 40.52 -14.79
C GLY A 15 0.92 39.93 -13.87
N LEU A 16 1.46 40.72 -12.94
CA LEU A 16 2.43 40.25 -11.95
C LEU A 16 1.82 39.23 -10.98
N LEU A 17 0.58 39.45 -10.53
CA LEU A 17 -0.12 38.48 -9.68
C LEU A 17 -0.36 37.16 -10.41
N ILE A 18 -0.76 37.18 -11.69
CA ILE A 18 -0.96 35.97 -12.50
C ILE A 18 0.37 35.23 -12.72
N LEU A 19 1.47 35.95 -12.98
CA LEU A 19 2.79 35.35 -13.11
C LEU A 19 3.28 34.72 -11.80
N LEU A 20 3.07 35.39 -10.66
CA LEU A 20 3.43 34.85 -9.35
C LEU A 20 2.58 33.64 -8.98
N TRP A 21 1.28 33.65 -9.29
CA TRP A 21 0.40 32.49 -9.13
C TRP A 21 0.78 31.33 -10.04
N GLY A 22 1.07 31.61 -11.32
CA GLY A 22 1.50 30.60 -12.28
C GLY A 22 2.82 29.95 -11.87
N LEU A 23 3.79 30.74 -11.40
CA LEU A 23 5.05 30.24 -10.88
C LEU A 23 4.85 29.40 -9.59
N ALA A 24 3.99 29.84 -8.67
CA ALA A 24 3.64 29.06 -7.49
C ALA A 24 3.00 27.71 -7.85
N ILE A 25 2.07 27.67 -8.82
CA ILE A 25 1.48 26.42 -9.31
C ILE A 25 2.53 25.51 -9.95
N THR A 26 3.42 26.03 -10.80
CA THR A 26 4.48 25.20 -11.40
C THR A 26 5.49 24.68 -10.39
N PHE A 27 5.78 25.45 -9.34
CA PHE A 27 6.66 25.06 -8.24
C PHE A 27 6.00 24.01 -7.34
N ASP A 28 4.70 24.12 -7.06
CA ASP A 28 3.93 23.10 -6.33
C ASP A 28 3.82 21.80 -7.14
N ILE A 29 3.51 21.86 -8.44
CA ILE A 29 3.48 20.67 -9.32
C ILE A 29 4.84 19.95 -9.38
N LYS A 30 5.94 20.71 -9.37
CA LYS A 30 7.29 20.13 -9.44
C LYS A 30 7.79 19.56 -8.10
N ASN A 31 7.27 20.07 -6.97
CA ASN A 31 7.67 19.66 -5.62
C ASN A 31 6.68 18.71 -4.93
N ASN A 32 5.46 18.56 -5.46
CA ASN A 32 4.46 17.59 -5.04
C ASN A 32 4.06 16.67 -6.21
N PRO A 33 4.88 15.65 -6.53
CA PRO A 33 4.44 14.55 -7.41
C PRO A 33 3.31 13.67 -6.79
N LEU A 34 2.79 14.06 -5.63
CA LEU A 34 1.88 13.31 -4.77
C LEU A 34 0.43 13.21 -5.27
N GLN A 35 0.04 13.95 -6.32
CA GLN A 35 -1.32 13.89 -6.88
C GLN A 35 -1.50 12.85 -7.99
N ILE A 36 -0.44 12.16 -8.43
CA ILE A 36 -0.52 11.15 -9.50
C ILE A 36 -0.63 9.72 -8.93
N VAL A 37 -0.48 9.55 -7.61
CA VAL A 37 -0.57 8.26 -6.94
C VAL A 37 -1.38 8.39 -5.66
N GLY A 38 -2.47 7.62 -5.52
CA GLY A 38 -3.38 7.64 -4.37
C GLY A 38 -2.75 7.07 -3.10
N PHE A 39 -1.68 7.70 -2.62
CA PHE A 39 -1.05 7.38 -1.34
C PHE A 39 -1.54 8.35 -0.27
N HIS A 40 -2.19 7.82 0.76
CA HIS A 40 -2.45 8.55 1.99
C HIS A 40 -1.31 8.25 2.98
N TYR A 41 -0.70 9.30 3.53
CA TYR A 41 0.25 9.15 4.64
C TYR A 41 -0.56 8.81 5.90
N GLY A 42 -0.16 7.78 6.65
CA GLY A 42 -0.93 7.29 7.79
C GLY A 42 -1.04 8.33 8.90
N GLU A 43 -2.19 8.99 9.02
CA GLU A 43 -2.57 9.70 10.24
C GLU A 43 -2.92 8.67 11.32
N GLN A 44 -2.44 8.86 12.54
CA GLN A 44 -2.71 7.96 13.66
C GLN A 44 -4.21 7.95 13.96
N VAL A 45 -4.89 6.88 13.57
CA VAL A 45 -6.32 6.70 13.84
C VAL A 45 -6.47 6.09 15.21
N THR A 46 -7.22 6.79 16.07
CA THR A 46 -7.56 6.41 17.43
C THR A 46 -8.31 5.08 17.49
N ASP A 47 -7.83 4.19 18.36
CA ASP A 47 -8.29 2.83 18.62
C ASP A 47 -9.76 2.79 19.09
N LEU A 48 -10.64 2.18 18.29
CA LEU A 48 -11.97 1.77 18.75
C LEU A 48 -11.84 0.38 19.33
N SER A 49 -11.99 0.28 20.66
CA SER A 49 -11.89 -0.94 21.45
C SER A 49 -12.89 -2.02 21.00
N GLY A 50 -12.50 -2.80 20.00
CA GLY A 50 -13.12 -4.08 19.67
C GLY A 50 -12.49 -5.20 20.49
N ASP A 51 -13.29 -6.23 20.80
CA ASP A 51 -12.82 -7.45 21.45
C ASP A 51 -11.52 -7.95 20.80
N LYS A 52 -10.47 -8.08 21.62
CA LYS A 52 -9.11 -8.48 21.20
C LYS A 52 -9.10 -9.81 20.44
N SER A 53 -10.16 -10.62 20.58
CA SER A 53 -10.32 -11.92 19.94
C SER A 53 -10.65 -11.90 18.43
N LYS A 54 -11.04 -10.76 17.84
CA LYS A 54 -11.46 -10.68 16.41
C LYS A 54 -10.82 -9.56 15.61
N ARG A 55 -9.57 -9.21 15.91
CA ARG A 55 -8.81 -8.28 15.07
C ARG A 55 -8.74 -8.81 13.64
N CYS A 56 -9.24 -8.05 12.68
CA CYS A 56 -9.35 -8.43 11.26
C CYS A 56 -10.25 -9.64 10.94
N SER A 57 -11.15 -10.02 11.85
CA SER A 57 -12.10 -11.13 11.62
C SER A 57 -11.42 -12.46 11.27
N LEU A 58 -10.26 -12.75 11.88
CA LEU A 58 -9.60 -14.03 11.73
C LEU A 58 -10.42 -15.15 12.41
N PRO A 59 -10.41 -16.40 11.86
CA PRO A 59 -11.13 -17.52 12.46
C PRO A 59 -10.60 -17.90 13.85
N GLU A 60 -9.28 -17.81 14.02
CA GLU A 60 -8.58 -18.10 15.27
C GLU A 60 -7.78 -16.86 15.73
N PRO A 61 -7.66 -16.62 17.04
CA PRO A 61 -6.84 -15.54 17.56
C PRO A 61 -5.36 -15.80 17.30
N CYS A 62 -4.62 -14.73 17.00
CA CYS A 62 -3.17 -14.82 16.82
C CYS A 62 -2.45 -15.10 18.15
N PRO A 63 -1.28 -15.78 18.11
CA PRO A 63 -0.42 -15.92 19.29
C PRO A 63 -0.03 -14.56 19.89
N PRO A 64 0.33 -14.51 21.20
CA PRO A 64 0.90 -13.31 21.79
C PRO A 64 2.09 -12.77 20.98
N GLU A 65 2.33 -11.46 21.06
CA GLU A 65 3.44 -10.80 20.35
C GLU A 65 3.46 -11.04 18.83
N SER A 66 2.28 -10.95 18.21
CA SER A 66 2.14 -10.97 16.76
C SER A 66 1.16 -9.91 16.25
N PHE A 67 1.29 -9.57 14.97
CA PHE A 67 0.40 -8.65 14.27
C PHE A 67 -0.59 -9.44 13.40
N PRO A 68 -1.91 -9.42 13.72
CA PRO A 68 -2.92 -10.05 12.89
C PRO A 68 -3.12 -9.23 11.60
N PHE A 69 -3.33 -9.91 10.49
CA PHE A 69 -3.72 -9.27 9.23
C PHE A 69 -4.73 -10.12 8.46
N HIS A 70 -5.50 -9.48 7.59
CA HIS A 70 -6.38 -10.17 6.65
C HIS A 70 -6.49 -9.35 5.36
N ILE A 71 -6.24 -9.99 4.24
CA ILE A 71 -6.25 -9.40 2.90
C ILE A 71 -7.28 -10.11 2.04
N TRP A 72 -8.02 -9.31 1.27
CA TRP A 72 -8.93 -9.74 0.21
C TRP A 72 -8.52 -9.06 -1.09
N SER A 73 -8.47 -9.81 -2.19
CA SER A 73 -8.42 -9.21 -3.53
C SER A 73 -9.73 -8.49 -3.85
N GLY A 74 -9.74 -7.71 -4.94
CA GLY A 74 -10.98 -7.24 -5.52
C GLY A 74 -11.83 -8.39 -6.08
N ALA A 75 -13.13 -8.12 -6.25
CA ALA A 75 -14.08 -9.00 -6.91
C ALA A 75 -14.52 -8.36 -8.23
N ALA A 76 -14.12 -9.00 -9.33
CA ALA A 76 -14.28 -8.48 -10.68
C ALA A 76 -13.77 -7.03 -10.80
N ASN A 77 -14.53 -6.17 -11.48
CA ASN A 77 -14.30 -4.73 -11.60
C ASN A 77 -15.23 -3.89 -10.71
N VAL A 78 -15.94 -4.52 -9.77
CA VAL A 78 -17.02 -3.87 -9.00
C VAL A 78 -16.59 -3.57 -7.57
N VAL A 79 -15.99 -4.54 -6.89
CA VAL A 79 -15.60 -4.40 -5.47
C VAL A 79 -14.08 -4.41 -5.37
N GLY A 80 -13.53 -3.33 -4.82
CA GLY A 80 -12.09 -3.21 -4.60
C GLY A 80 -11.61 -4.10 -3.43
N PRO A 81 -10.29 -4.31 -3.32
CA PRO A 81 -9.69 -5.14 -2.29
C PRO A 81 -9.92 -4.55 -0.90
N LYS A 82 -9.67 -5.38 0.12
CA LYS A 82 -9.68 -4.98 1.52
C LYS A 82 -8.39 -5.44 2.18
N ILE A 83 -7.74 -4.56 2.94
CA ILE A 83 -6.54 -4.90 3.71
C ILE A 83 -6.76 -4.43 5.13
N CYS A 84 -6.78 -5.38 6.07
CA CYS A 84 -6.84 -5.14 7.49
C CYS A 84 -5.52 -5.54 8.15
N PHE A 85 -5.03 -4.68 9.04
CA PHE A 85 -3.82 -4.91 9.81
C PHE A 85 -4.04 -4.45 11.27
N ASP A 86 -3.64 -5.31 12.20
CA ASP A 86 -3.80 -5.14 13.65
C ASP A 86 -5.20 -4.68 14.11
N GLY A 87 -6.23 -5.25 13.49
CA GLY A 87 -7.63 -4.93 13.82
C GLY A 87 -8.19 -3.71 13.10
N LYS A 88 -7.37 -2.96 12.36
CA LYS A 88 -7.78 -1.77 11.61
C LYS A 88 -7.84 -2.06 10.12
N VAL A 89 -8.95 -1.68 9.49
CA VAL A 89 -9.05 -1.67 8.02
C VAL A 89 -8.23 -0.48 7.49
N ILE A 90 -7.14 -0.77 6.80
CA ILE A 90 -6.23 0.25 6.23
C ILE A 90 -6.68 0.65 4.83
N MET A 91 -7.03 -0.34 4.00
CA MET A 91 -7.51 -0.12 2.63
C MET A 91 -8.83 -0.85 2.41
N SER A 92 -9.79 -0.19 1.78
CA SER A 92 -11.01 -0.85 1.30
C SER A 92 -11.77 -0.01 0.29
N HIS A 93 -12.67 -0.64 -0.47
CA HIS A 93 -13.57 0.05 -1.39
C HIS A 93 -14.39 1.15 -0.69
N VAL A 94 -14.89 0.89 0.52
CA VAL A 94 -15.70 1.88 1.28
C VAL A 94 -14.89 3.06 1.80
N LEU A 95 -13.57 2.91 1.95
CA LEU A 95 -12.67 4.00 2.32
C LEU A 95 -12.24 4.84 1.11
N ASN A 96 -12.68 4.49 -0.11
CA ASN A 96 -12.33 5.18 -1.36
C ASN A 96 -10.82 5.36 -1.56
N ASN A 97 -10.01 4.42 -1.08
CA ASN A 97 -8.55 4.49 -1.11
C ASN A 97 -7.90 3.29 -1.83
N VAL A 98 -8.67 2.60 -2.69
CA VAL A 98 -8.24 1.45 -3.49
C VAL A 98 -8.41 1.74 -4.98
N GLY A 99 -7.62 1.09 -5.83
CA GLY A 99 -7.66 1.31 -7.28
C GLY A 99 -7.19 0.11 -8.08
N SER A 100 -7.34 0.19 -9.41
CA SER A 100 -6.88 -0.85 -10.35
C SER A 100 -5.38 -1.14 -10.16
N GLY A 101 -4.97 -2.40 -10.24
CA GLY A 101 -3.60 -2.86 -10.08
C GLY A 101 -3.26 -3.40 -8.69
N ILE A 102 -2.05 -3.09 -8.22
CA ILE A 102 -1.50 -3.60 -6.94
C ILE A 102 -1.89 -2.63 -5.82
N ASN A 103 -2.76 -3.04 -4.89
CA ASN A 103 -3.07 -2.27 -3.68
C ASN A 103 -2.16 -2.76 -2.56
N ILE A 104 -1.36 -1.87 -1.97
CA ILE A 104 -0.23 -2.23 -1.13
C ILE A 104 -0.24 -1.44 0.18
N VAL A 105 0.01 -2.12 1.29
CA VAL A 105 0.30 -1.52 2.61
C VAL A 105 1.72 -1.93 3.01
N VAL A 106 2.53 -0.96 3.40
CA VAL A 106 3.90 -1.13 3.90
C VAL A 106 3.89 -0.76 5.39
N ILE A 107 4.31 -1.71 6.21
CA ILE A 107 4.35 -1.58 7.67
C ILE A 107 5.79 -1.78 8.14
N ASP A 108 6.23 -0.97 9.09
CA ASP A 108 7.48 -1.20 9.81
C ASP A 108 7.40 -2.51 10.61
N GLY A 109 8.31 -3.45 10.32
CA GLY A 109 8.23 -4.81 10.86
C GLY A 109 8.56 -4.95 12.34
N GLU A 110 9.14 -3.93 12.97
CA GLU A 110 9.48 -3.92 14.39
C GLU A 110 8.36 -3.27 15.21
N SER A 111 7.99 -2.04 14.85
CA SER A 111 6.99 -1.26 15.58
C SER A 111 5.55 -1.59 15.21
N GLY A 112 5.31 -2.16 14.02
CA GLY A 112 3.97 -2.34 13.46
C GLY A 112 3.35 -1.04 12.94
N ALA A 113 4.11 0.05 12.81
CA ALA A 113 3.61 1.31 12.29
C ALA A 113 3.36 1.22 10.77
N VAL A 114 2.16 1.60 10.31
CA VAL A 114 1.86 1.70 8.88
C VAL A 114 2.60 2.90 8.30
N GLU A 115 3.62 2.66 7.48
CA GLU A 115 4.45 3.71 6.88
C GLU A 115 3.83 4.28 5.61
N LYS A 116 3.29 3.42 4.74
CA LYS A 116 2.70 3.81 3.44
C LYS A 116 1.56 2.88 3.06
N PHE A 117 0.54 3.41 2.39
CA PHE A 117 -0.48 2.60 1.73
C PHE A 117 -1.14 3.32 0.57
N GLY A 118 -1.47 2.58 -0.48
CA GLY A 118 -2.03 3.11 -1.72
C GLY A 118 -2.05 2.04 -2.80
N PHE A 119 -2.22 2.45 -4.05
CA PHE A 119 -2.24 1.51 -5.18
C PHE A 119 -1.32 1.94 -6.31
N LEU A 120 -0.76 0.94 -6.98
CA LEU A 120 0.06 1.07 -8.17
C LEU A 120 -0.80 0.65 -9.36
N ASN A 121 -1.18 1.61 -10.20
CA ASN A 121 -2.01 1.34 -11.37
C ASN A 121 -1.22 0.57 -12.43
N MET A 122 -1.53 -0.72 -12.57
CA MET A 122 -0.80 -1.62 -13.46
C MET A 122 -1.26 -1.53 -14.93
N GLU A 123 -2.27 -0.72 -15.24
CA GLU A 123 -2.76 -0.48 -16.60
C GLU A 123 -2.17 0.84 -17.15
N HIS A 124 -2.36 1.92 -16.40
CA HIS A 124 -2.06 3.29 -16.83
C HIS A 124 -0.91 3.95 -16.06
N GLY A 125 -0.41 3.37 -14.98
CA GLY A 125 0.63 3.98 -14.13
C GLY A 125 2.00 4.03 -14.78
N ASP A 126 2.84 5.01 -14.43
CA ASP A 126 4.20 5.07 -14.96
C ASP A 126 5.07 3.91 -14.45
N GLN A 127 5.75 3.20 -15.36
CA GLN A 127 6.55 2.01 -15.02
C GLN A 127 7.70 2.34 -14.08
N ASN A 128 8.37 3.48 -14.28
CA ASN A 128 9.51 3.86 -13.46
C ASN A 128 9.05 4.21 -12.05
N HIS A 129 7.92 4.90 -11.91
CA HIS A 129 7.33 5.19 -10.60
C HIS A 129 6.95 3.91 -9.83
N ILE A 130 6.38 2.91 -10.51
CA ILE A 130 6.06 1.60 -9.91
C ILE A 130 7.32 0.95 -9.36
N VAL A 131 8.37 0.83 -10.18
CA VAL A 131 9.63 0.20 -9.78
C VAL A 131 10.32 0.98 -8.65
N GLN A 132 10.39 2.31 -8.75
CA GLN A 132 11.00 3.16 -7.73
C GLN A 132 10.27 3.05 -6.40
N TYR A 133 8.94 3.03 -6.41
CA TYR A 133 8.15 2.84 -5.20
C TYR A 133 8.51 1.51 -4.52
N LEU A 134 8.51 0.41 -5.27
CA LEU A 134 8.78 -0.93 -4.73
C LEU A 134 10.21 -1.07 -4.23
N LYS A 135 11.20 -0.52 -4.93
CA LYS A 135 12.62 -0.51 -4.50
C LYS A 135 12.87 0.36 -3.27
N ALA A 136 12.03 1.36 -3.01
CA ALA A 136 12.16 2.23 -1.85
C ALA A 136 11.59 1.61 -0.56
N ILE A 137 10.99 0.42 -0.63
CA ILE A 137 10.53 -0.32 0.55
C ILE A 137 11.76 -0.82 1.32
N LYS A 138 11.84 -0.50 2.60
CA LYS A 138 12.99 -0.81 3.44
C LYS A 138 13.04 -2.33 3.73
N PRO A 139 14.22 -2.94 3.79
CA PRO A 139 14.37 -4.28 4.34
C PRO A 139 13.78 -4.36 5.75
N GLY A 140 13.11 -5.46 6.06
CA GLY A 140 12.41 -5.67 7.33
C GLY A 140 10.96 -5.20 7.36
N SER A 141 10.51 -4.36 6.41
CA SER A 141 9.10 -3.96 6.32
C SER A 141 8.19 -5.15 5.99
N ILE A 142 7.03 -5.23 6.64
CA ILE A 142 5.93 -6.10 6.26
C ILE A 142 5.21 -5.47 5.08
N VAL A 143 4.91 -6.27 4.05
CA VAL A 143 4.23 -5.84 2.83
C VAL A 143 2.96 -6.65 2.65
N LEU A 144 1.81 -5.99 2.59
CA LEU A 144 0.50 -6.60 2.36
C LEU A 144 -0.05 -6.14 1.01
N VAL A 145 -0.51 -7.07 0.18
CA VAL A 145 -0.95 -6.80 -1.20
C VAL A 145 -2.28 -7.46 -1.51
N GLY A 146 -3.22 -6.67 -2.02
CA GLY A 146 -4.44 -7.13 -2.68
C GLY A 146 -4.48 -6.64 -4.14
N SER A 147 -4.69 -7.56 -5.07
CA SER A 147 -4.91 -7.21 -6.49
C SER A 147 -6.30 -6.65 -6.75
N PHE A 148 -6.43 -5.83 -7.81
CA PHE A 148 -7.72 -5.41 -8.35
C PHE A 148 -7.65 -5.21 -9.86
N ILE A 149 -8.66 -5.70 -10.59
CA ILE A 149 -8.75 -5.61 -12.05
C ILE A 149 -7.58 -6.33 -12.74
N ASP A 150 -6.47 -5.71 -13.09
CA ASP A 150 -5.40 -6.45 -13.76
C ASP A 150 -4.04 -5.99 -13.30
N LEU A 151 -3.13 -6.95 -13.14
CA LEU A 151 -1.74 -6.73 -12.80
C LEU A 151 -0.85 -6.86 -14.03
N ALA A 152 -1.25 -7.69 -15.00
CA ALA A 152 -0.38 -8.16 -16.08
C ALA A 152 0.27 -7.06 -16.93
N PRO A 153 -0.40 -5.95 -17.31
CA PRO A 153 0.16 -5.02 -18.29
C PRO A 153 1.47 -4.34 -17.86
N ARG A 154 1.74 -4.25 -16.55
CA ARG A 154 2.97 -3.63 -15.99
C ARG A 154 3.75 -4.54 -15.05
N LEU A 155 3.39 -5.83 -14.99
CA LEU A 155 4.08 -6.83 -14.18
C LEU A 155 5.33 -7.33 -14.92
N THR A 156 6.32 -6.44 -15.06
CA THR A 156 7.62 -6.74 -15.69
C THR A 156 8.44 -7.71 -14.85
N ASP A 157 9.48 -8.30 -15.45
CA ASP A 157 10.39 -9.20 -14.75
C ASP A 157 11.09 -8.50 -13.57
N GLU A 158 11.43 -7.23 -13.69
CA GLU A 158 11.98 -6.44 -12.59
C GLU A 158 10.98 -6.30 -11.42
N VAL A 159 9.69 -6.05 -11.71
CA VAL A 159 8.67 -5.99 -10.66
C VAL A 159 8.50 -7.36 -9.99
N LYS A 160 8.52 -8.44 -10.78
CA LYS A 160 8.44 -9.82 -10.27
C LYS A 160 9.63 -10.15 -9.36
N GLU A 161 10.84 -9.81 -9.77
CA GLU A 161 12.06 -10.01 -8.98
C GLU A 161 12.02 -9.26 -7.64
N ILE A 162 11.48 -8.04 -7.63
CA ILE A 162 11.30 -7.29 -6.37
C ILE A 162 10.35 -8.02 -5.42
N PHE A 163 9.21 -8.53 -5.92
CA PHE A 163 8.28 -9.30 -5.10
C PHE A 163 8.82 -10.67 -4.66
N GLU A 164 9.63 -11.33 -5.48
CA GLU A 164 10.39 -12.52 -5.04
C GLU A 164 11.33 -12.18 -3.88
N GLY A 165 12.01 -11.03 -3.94
CA GLY A 165 12.83 -10.50 -2.85
C GLY A 165 12.04 -10.15 -1.57
N MET A 166 10.71 -9.99 -1.68
CA MET A 166 9.80 -9.84 -0.54
C MET A 166 9.22 -11.19 -0.07
N GLY A 167 9.52 -12.28 -0.76
CA GLY A 167 9.12 -13.64 -0.43
C GLY A 167 8.00 -14.22 -1.28
N SER A 168 7.58 -13.58 -2.39
CA SER A 168 6.59 -14.19 -3.28
C SER A 168 7.17 -15.43 -3.97
N GLY A 169 6.44 -16.54 -3.90
CA GLY A 169 6.70 -17.75 -4.65
C GLY A 169 5.85 -17.89 -5.92
N MET A 170 4.80 -17.09 -6.08
CA MET A 170 3.82 -17.19 -7.18
C MET A 170 3.77 -15.97 -8.11
N ILE A 171 4.49 -14.87 -7.84
CA ILE A 171 4.39 -13.64 -8.66
C ILE A 171 4.71 -13.87 -10.14
N LYS A 172 5.62 -14.80 -10.44
CA LYS A 172 5.98 -15.16 -11.82
C LYS A 172 4.90 -15.94 -12.56
N THR A 173 3.92 -16.50 -11.85
CA THR A 173 2.81 -17.27 -12.45
C THR A 173 1.58 -16.42 -12.76
N ILE A 174 1.53 -15.18 -12.28
CA ILE A 174 0.39 -14.28 -12.44
C ILE A 174 0.14 -13.95 -13.90
N LYS A 175 -1.11 -14.10 -14.34
CA LYS A 175 -1.63 -13.79 -15.67
C LYS A 175 -2.69 -12.69 -15.61
N SER A 176 -3.17 -12.29 -16.78
CA SER A 176 -4.18 -11.25 -16.91
C SER A 176 -5.46 -11.60 -16.14
N LYS A 177 -5.90 -10.66 -15.29
CA LYS A 177 -7.09 -10.75 -14.43
C LYS A 177 -7.07 -11.84 -13.35
N ASP A 178 -5.93 -12.47 -13.11
CA ASP A 178 -5.77 -13.36 -11.95
C ASP A 178 -6.00 -12.56 -10.66
N GLY A 179 -6.75 -13.15 -9.73
CA GLY A 179 -6.81 -12.67 -8.36
C GLY A 179 -5.54 -13.08 -7.62
N TRP A 180 -4.90 -12.14 -6.95
CA TRP A 180 -3.71 -12.38 -6.13
C TRP A 180 -3.78 -11.62 -4.82
N VAL A 181 -3.38 -12.30 -3.75
CA VAL A 181 -3.11 -11.73 -2.44
C VAL A 181 -1.78 -12.25 -1.93
N PHE A 182 -1.03 -11.37 -1.29
CA PHE A 182 0.30 -11.66 -0.81
C PHE A 182 0.60 -10.87 0.46
N ALA A 183 1.21 -11.53 1.43
CA ALA A 183 1.82 -10.88 2.57
C ALA A 183 3.26 -11.40 2.71
N GLY A 184 4.24 -10.53 2.88
CA GLY A 184 5.64 -10.93 2.99
C GLY A 184 6.46 -9.92 3.79
N LYS A 185 7.76 -10.16 3.87
CA LYS A 185 8.72 -9.27 4.54
C LYS A 185 9.85 -8.95 3.59
N ALA A 186 10.04 -7.67 3.32
CA ALA A 186 11.05 -7.20 2.38
C ALA A 186 12.45 -7.63 2.84
N GLY A 187 13.21 -8.29 1.97
CA GLY A 187 14.58 -8.73 2.26
C GLY A 187 14.68 -9.97 3.17
N ALA A 188 13.58 -10.69 3.45
CA ALA A 188 13.62 -11.88 4.29
C ALA A 188 14.40 -13.05 3.65
N GLY A 189 14.52 -13.09 2.33
CA GLY A 189 15.25 -14.14 1.59
C GLY A 189 14.57 -15.51 1.57
N GLU A 190 13.50 -15.70 2.36
CA GLU A 190 12.67 -16.90 2.40
C GLU A 190 11.30 -16.65 1.74
N LYS A 191 10.67 -17.74 1.27
CA LYS A 191 9.33 -17.68 0.67
C LYS A 191 8.28 -17.48 1.77
N SER A 192 7.33 -16.58 1.52
CA SER A 192 6.20 -16.37 2.39
C SER A 192 5.24 -17.55 2.36
N LEU A 193 4.65 -17.84 3.52
CA LEU A 193 3.53 -18.78 3.66
C LEU A 193 2.17 -18.13 3.34
N PHE A 194 2.15 -16.81 3.17
CA PHE A 194 0.94 -16.02 3.03
C PHE A 194 0.81 -15.51 1.59
N GLU A 195 0.52 -16.43 0.68
CA GLU A 195 0.31 -16.10 -0.73
C GLU A 195 -0.77 -16.99 -1.34
N LYS A 196 -1.64 -16.42 -2.17
CA LYS A 196 -2.68 -17.19 -2.86
C LYS A 196 -3.06 -16.53 -4.17
N VAL A 197 -3.28 -17.37 -5.18
CA VAL A 197 -3.75 -16.96 -6.51
C VAL A 197 -5.10 -17.61 -6.79
N SER A 198 -6.03 -16.84 -7.35
CA SER A 198 -7.22 -17.34 -8.03
C SER A 198 -7.04 -17.10 -9.53
N VAL A 199 -6.87 -18.20 -10.25
CA VAL A 199 -6.56 -18.17 -11.68
C VAL A 199 -7.80 -17.76 -12.47
N ASN A 200 -7.62 -16.80 -13.37
CA ASN A 200 -8.63 -16.44 -14.36
C ASN A 200 -8.71 -17.53 -15.43
N ASP A 201 -9.86 -18.20 -15.47
CA ASP A 201 -10.14 -19.27 -16.42
C ASP A 201 -11.61 -19.24 -16.83
N LYS A 202 -11.86 -19.14 -18.13
CA LYS A 202 -13.21 -18.95 -18.68
C LYS A 202 -14.19 -20.06 -18.32
N GLU A 203 -13.71 -21.27 -18.04
CA GLU A 203 -14.56 -22.42 -17.70
C GLU A 203 -14.93 -22.46 -16.22
N THR A 204 -14.09 -21.87 -15.35
CA THR A 204 -14.25 -21.94 -13.89
C THR A 204 -14.55 -20.61 -13.21
N ASN A 205 -14.48 -19.50 -13.96
CA ASN A 205 -14.82 -18.17 -13.47
C ASN A 205 -16.27 -18.13 -12.96
N ILE A 206 -16.46 -17.49 -11.81
CA ILE A 206 -17.78 -17.36 -11.17
C ILE A 206 -18.48 -16.04 -11.52
N TYR A 207 -17.73 -15.12 -12.13
CA TYR A 207 -18.21 -13.88 -12.71
C TYR A 207 -17.67 -13.84 -14.14
N ASP A 208 -18.45 -13.40 -15.12
CA ASP A 208 -18.13 -13.40 -16.57
C ASP A 208 -16.64 -13.65 -16.93
N GLU A 209 -15.79 -12.60 -16.86
CA GLU A 209 -14.37 -12.69 -17.19
C GLU A 209 -13.44 -12.71 -15.98
N TRP A 210 -13.98 -13.00 -14.79
CA TRP A 210 -13.30 -12.77 -13.52
C TRP A 210 -13.37 -13.98 -12.59
N PRO A 211 -12.23 -14.38 -11.98
CA PRO A 211 -12.23 -15.43 -10.98
C PRO A 211 -12.87 -14.96 -9.66
N ARG A 212 -13.06 -15.89 -8.74
CA ARG A 212 -13.51 -15.57 -7.39
C ARG A 212 -12.47 -14.71 -6.67
N ALA A 213 -12.93 -13.74 -5.88
CA ALA A 213 -12.05 -13.02 -4.96
C ALA A 213 -11.33 -13.98 -4.02
N VAL A 214 -10.05 -13.71 -3.76
CA VAL A 214 -9.19 -14.56 -2.94
C VAL A 214 -8.79 -13.82 -1.67
N GLU A 215 -8.71 -14.55 -0.57
CA GLU A 215 -8.34 -14.02 0.73
C GLU A 215 -7.26 -14.86 1.41
N ILE A 216 -6.46 -14.18 2.24
CA ILE A 216 -5.51 -14.78 3.18
C ILE A 216 -5.56 -13.99 4.48
N GLY A 217 -5.52 -14.71 5.60
CA GLY A 217 -5.38 -14.13 6.93
C GLY A 217 -4.26 -14.83 7.70
N GLY A 218 -3.60 -14.12 8.60
CA GLY A 218 -2.48 -14.65 9.34
C GLY A 218 -1.93 -13.71 10.40
N CYS A 219 -0.78 -14.08 10.93
CA CYS A 219 -0.11 -13.39 12.03
C CYS A 219 1.37 -13.24 11.70
N PHE A 220 1.90 -12.01 11.72
CA PHE A 220 3.35 -11.79 11.67
C PHE A 220 3.93 -11.74 13.08
N PRO A 221 5.01 -12.49 13.40
CA PRO A 221 5.65 -12.38 14.70
C PRO A 221 6.28 -11.00 14.86
N LYS A 222 6.15 -10.39 16.04
CA LYS A 222 6.92 -9.21 16.40
C LYS A 222 8.37 -9.60 16.61
N THR A 223 9.30 -8.76 16.15
CA THR A 223 10.68 -8.85 16.61
C THR A 223 10.70 -8.47 18.09
N LEU A 224 10.96 -9.43 18.97
CA LEU A 224 11.19 -9.12 20.39
C LEU A 224 12.58 -8.50 20.54
N PRO A 225 12.75 -7.46 21.35
CA PRO A 225 14.08 -7.02 21.76
C PRO A 225 14.78 -8.20 22.44
N THR A 226 15.90 -8.64 21.88
CA THR A 226 16.77 -9.61 22.56
C THR A 226 17.36 -8.94 23.80
N GLU A 227 17.48 -9.65 24.93
CA GLU A 227 18.08 -9.10 26.18
C GLU A 227 19.51 -8.55 26.00
N ASP A 228 20.17 -8.85 24.88
CA ASP A 228 21.48 -8.30 24.49
C ASP A 228 21.43 -6.91 23.83
N ASP A 229 20.25 -6.27 23.72
CA ASP A 229 20.15 -4.91 23.20
C ASP A 229 20.81 -3.91 24.17
N PRO A 230 21.82 -3.12 23.75
CA PRO A 230 22.54 -2.18 24.60
C PRO A 230 21.67 -1.07 25.21
N LYS A 231 20.42 -0.93 24.74
CA LYS A 231 19.44 0.03 25.27
C LYS A 231 18.74 -0.44 26.54
N THR A 232 18.76 -1.73 26.85
CA THR A 232 18.02 -2.32 27.98
C THR A 232 18.91 -2.46 29.23
N SER A 233 20.23 -2.35 29.10
CA SER A 233 21.19 -2.49 30.21
C SER A 233 21.35 -1.23 31.08
N GLY A 234 20.65 -0.14 30.75
CA GLY A 234 20.80 1.16 31.44
C GLY A 234 19.94 1.37 32.69
N GLU A 235 18.99 0.48 33.02
CA GLU A 235 17.98 0.74 34.05
C GLU A 235 17.84 -0.37 35.11
N LYS A 236 18.95 -1.01 35.49
CA LYS A 236 19.00 -1.91 36.65
C LYS A 236 20.27 -1.74 37.47
N GLU A 237 20.55 -0.52 37.95
CA GLU A 237 21.41 -0.34 39.12
C GLU A 237 21.12 0.98 39.85
N LYS A 238 19.98 1.03 40.55
CA LYS A 238 19.79 1.86 41.75
C LYS A 238 18.50 1.45 42.46
N ILE A 239 18.67 0.67 43.53
CA ILE A 239 18.03 0.73 44.86
C ILE A 239 18.45 -0.52 45.63
#